data_AF-A0A922XQI4-F1
#
_entry.id   AF-A0A922XQI4-F1
#
_cell.length_a   1.000
_cell.length_b   1.000
_cell.length_c   1.000
_cell.angle_alpha   90.00
_cell.angle_beta   90.00
_cell.angle_gamma   90.00
#
_symmetry.space_group_name_H-M   'P 1'
#
loop_
_entity.id
_entity.type
_entity.pdbx_description
1 polymer ?
#
loop_
_entity_poly.entity_id
_entity_poly.type
_entity_poly.pdbx_seq_one_letter_code
_entity_poly.pdbx_strand_id
1 'polypeptide(L)' 'MKITLIAGARPNFIKIAPIIRAIEKNNLTSGKKIDYRLVHTGQHYDDKLSKVFFEQ' A
#
# COMPACT_ATOMS: atom_id res chain seq x y z
N MET A 1 -16.06 -4.72 0.17
CA MET A 1 -15.31 -4.85 1.44
C MET A 1 -14.29 -3.72 1.54
N LYS A 2 -13.96 -3.21 2.73
CA LYS A 2 -12.97 -2.12 2.90
C LYS A 2 -11.79 -2.59 3.76
N ILE A 3 -10.56 -2.45 3.26
CA ILE A 3 -9.32 -2.85 3.93
C ILE A 3 -8.44 -1.61 4.19
N THR A 4 -7.86 -1.50 5.40
CA THR A 4 -6.81 -0.52 5.69
C THR A 4 -5.48 -1.26 5.85
N LEU A 5 -4.50 -0.92 5.00
CA LEU A 5 -3.15 -1.46 5.03
C LEU A 5 -2.27 -0.46 5.78
N ILE A 6 -1.63 -0.86 6.88
CA ILE A 6 -0.81 0.02 7.72
C ILE A 6 0.65 -0.42 7.65
N ALA A 7 1.56 0.50 7.32
CA ALA A 7 2.99 0.24 7.15
C ALA A 7 3.87 1.24 7.91
N GLY A 8 4.82 0.73 8.70
CA GLY A 8 5.76 1.57 9.46
C GLY A 8 7.15 1.69 8.86
N ALA A 9 7.63 0.69 8.12
CA ALA A 9 8.99 0.69 7.55
C ALA A 9 9.02 0.30 6.06
N ARG A 10 10.11 0.65 5.37
CA ARG A 10 10.31 0.34 3.93
C ARG A 10 10.04 -1.14 3.57
N PRO A 11 10.49 -2.15 4.35
CA PRO A 11 10.19 -3.55 4.05
C PRO A 11 8.70 -3.90 4.06
N ASN A 12 7.86 -3.16 4.81
CA ASN A 12 6.41 -3.39 4.83
C ASN A 12 5.77 -3.04 3.49
N PHE A 13 6.21 -1.97 2.80
CA PHE A 13 5.66 -1.59 1.50
C PHE A 13 5.93 -2.64 0.42
N ILE A 14 7.14 -3.20 0.41
CA ILE A 14 7.51 -4.30 -0.51
C ILE A 14 6.59 -5.51 -0.28
N LYS A 15 6.25 -5.81 0.99
CA LYS A 15 5.35 -6.90 1.35
C LYS A 15 3.87 -6.60 1.07
N ILE A 16 3.47 -5.33 1.09
CA ILE A 16 2.09 -4.90 0.81
C ILE A 16 1.82 -4.86 -0.70
N ALA A 17 2.81 -4.52 -1.53
CA ALA A 17 2.66 -4.47 -2.98
C ALA A 17 1.98 -5.72 -3.60
N PRO A 18 2.35 -6.98 -3.27
CA PRO A 18 1.64 -8.14 -3.79
C PRO A 18 0.18 -8.26 -3.30
N ILE A 19 -0.16 -7.74 -2.12
CA ILE A 19 -1.54 -7.73 -1.60
C ILE A 19 -2.40 -6.77 -2.44
N ILE A 20 -1.89 -5.58 -2.73
CA ILE A 20 -2.56 -4.60 -3.59
C ILE A 20 -2.83 -5.20 -4.98
N ARG A 21 -1.82 -5.82 -5.59
CA ARG A 21 -1.96 -6.50 -6.90
C ARG A 21 -3.04 -7.58 -6.89
N ALA A 22 -3.14 -8.34 -5.80
CA ALA A 22 -4.18 -9.37 -5.66
C ALA A 22 -5.58 -8.76 -5.55
N ILE A 23 -5.73 -7.65 -4.82
CA ILE A 23 -6.99 -6.90 -4.71
C ILE A 23 -7.42 -6.36 -6.08
N GLU A 24 -6.50 -5.73 -6.81
CA GLU A 24 -6.76 -5.19 -8.15
C GLU A 24 -7.15 -6.30 -9.13
N LYS A 25 -6.41 -7.41 -9.14
CA LYS A 25 -6.75 -8.58 -9.96
C LYS A 25 -8.16 -9.10 -9.64
N ASN A 26 -8.52 -9.24 -8.37
CA ASN A 26 -9.87 -9.63 -7.98
C ASN A 26 -10.92 -8.62 -8.48
N ASN A 27 -10.64 -7.32 -8.38
CA ASN A 27 -11.57 -6.28 -8.82
C ASN A 27 -11.79 -6.29 -10.35
N LEU A 28 -10.85 -6.83 -11.13
CA LEU A 28 -10.99 -7.03 -12.57
C LEU A 28 -11.77 -8.30 -12.93
N THR A 29 -11.63 -9.37 -12.13
CA THR A 29 -12.20 -10.69 -12.46
C THR A 29 -13.49 -11.03 -11.72
N SER A 30 -13.82 -10.31 -10.65
CA SER A 30 -14.95 -10.59 -9.76
C SER A 30 -15.96 -9.45 -9.75
N GLY A 31 -17.25 -9.78 -9.67
CA GLY A 31 -18.32 -8.79 -9.45
C GLY A 31 -18.30 -8.14 -8.07
N LYS A 32 -17.47 -8.63 -7.13
CA LYS A 32 -17.33 -8.08 -5.77
C LYS A 32 -16.04 -7.27 -5.63
N LYS A 33 -16.18 -5.95 -5.64
CA LYS A 33 -15.07 -5.01 -5.44
C LYS A 33 -14.59 -4.96 -3.98
N ILE A 34 -13.27 -4.87 -3.83
CA ILE A 34 -12.55 -4.65 -2.58
C ILE A 34 -11.87 -3.28 -2.67
N ASP A 35 -12.21 -2.37 -1.77
CA ASP A 35 -11.50 -1.11 -1.60
C ASP A 35 -10.37 -1.27 -0.62
N TYR A 36 -9.25 -0.60 -0.88
CA TYR A 36 -8.12 -0.53 0.03
C TYR A 36 -7.62 0.91 0.19
N ARG A 37 -7.03 1.21 1.35
CA ARG A 37 -6.21 2.41 1.57
C ARG A 37 -4.91 2.01 2.26
N LEU A 38 -3.82 2.68 1.90
CA LEU A 38 -2.50 2.49 2.50
C LEU A 38 -2.20 3.66 3.43
N VAL A 39 -1.88 3.37 4.69
CA VAL A 39 -1.49 4.33 5.72
C VAL A 39 -0.03 4.07 6.07
N HIS A 40 0.81 5.10 5.91
CA HIS A 40 2.16 5.08 6.44
C HIS A 40 2.19 5.72 7.83
N THR A 41 2.77 5.05 8.82
CA THR A 41 2.82 5.56 10.21
C THR A 41 3.94 6.57 10.46
N GLY A 42 4.82 6.84 9.49
CA GLY A 42 5.89 7.83 9.62
C GLY A 42 7.00 7.44 10.61
N GLN A 43 7.07 6.18 11.06
CA GLN A 43 8.03 5.72 12.07
C GLN A 43 9.48 5.63 11.57
N HIS A 44 9.74 5.92 10.29
CA HIS A 44 11.06 5.92 9.67
C HIS A 44 11.29 7.19 8.84
N TYR A 45 11.07 8.35 9.47
CA TYR A 45 11.20 9.67 8.85
C TYR A 45 12.69 10.04 8.70
N ASP A 46 13.35 9.48 7.68
CA ASP A 46 14.59 10.02 7.15
C ASP A 46 14.24 10.86 5.91
N ASP A 47 14.14 12.18 6.12
CA ASP A 47 13.69 13.18 5.14
C ASP A 47 14.40 13.08 3.77
N LYS A 48 15.62 12.55 3.76
CA LYS A 48 16.44 12.39 2.54
C LYS A 48 15.99 11.26 1.63
N LEU A 49 15.26 10.26 2.12
CA LEU A 49 14.85 9.09 1.32
C LEU A 49 13.38 9.09 0.92
N SER A 50 12.53 9.84 1.64
CA SER A 50 11.07 9.89 1.39
C SER A 50 10.68 10.74 0.18
N LYS A 51 11.43 11.80 -0.17
CA LYS A 51 11.07 12.70 -1.29
C LYS A 51 11.03 12.01 -2.65
N VAL A 52 11.93 11.06 -2.90
CA VAL A 52 12.04 10.40 -4.22
C VAL A 52 10.88 9.42 -4.48
N PHE A 53 10.19 8.94 -3.45
CA PHE A 53 9.17 7.89 -3.58
C PHE A 53 7.73 8.38 -3.66
N PHE A 54 7.43 9.61 -3.24
CA PHE A 54 6.06 10.15 -3.17
C PHE A 54 5.76 11.25 -4.21
N GLU A 55 6.74 11.64 -5.04
CA GLU A 55 6.58 12.61 -6.14
C GLU A 55 6.42 11.95 -7.53
N GLN A 56 5.89 10.72 -7.61
CA GLN A 56 5.49 10.08 -8.88
C GLN A 56 4.02 9.67 -8.88
#